data_AF-A0A9P3AZK8-F1
#
_entry.id   AF-A0A9P3AZK8-F1
#
_cell.length_a   1.000
_cell.length_b   1.000
_cell.length_c   1.000
_cell.angle_alpha   90.00
_cell.angle_beta   90.00
_cell.angle_gamma   90.00
#
_symmetry.space_group_name_H-M   'P 1'
#
loop_
_entity.id
_entity.type
_entity.pdbx_description
1 polymer ?
#
loop_
_entity_poly.entity_id
_entity_poly.type
_entity_poly.pdbx_seq_one_letter_code
_entity_poly.pdbx_strand_id
1 'polypeptide(L)'
;MELTFRVKYDDGERDFDGLDMYYGAHSLAAISEILLLTTHASIQGEVVVKAPAAKGFRLVLKKNYEGSLEQIIQLYVTDPATLELLTDLGKNGLYDVIKFVLSSCLGIPFVLANRKAKKKLQQLTKENEDLHERLEGALLKAHLPVKHQGYSVSLSLGRTPIIGFDADTLNYLETEVVEPDSEVVSVAVSRFNARTGTGRLITAIDSISHSFNPFGDLDDYQKTIMADNLGKVARGEFEPLTAIVTKVNSANGRLKRYQLHSITNV
;
A
#
# COMPACT_ATOMS: atom_id res chain seq x y z
N MET A 1 26.84 -5.07 -3.21
CA MET A 1 26.51 -3.97 -2.29
C MET A 1 25.63 -4.53 -1.18
N GLU A 2 25.96 -4.27 0.08
CA GLU A 2 25.13 -4.68 1.21
C GLU A 2 24.41 -3.46 1.79
N LEU A 3 23.10 -3.56 1.93
CA LEU A 3 22.26 -2.52 2.54
C LEU A 3 21.54 -3.09 3.74
N THR A 4 21.58 -2.34 4.85
CA THR A 4 20.99 -2.75 6.12
C THR A 4 19.84 -1.82 6.45
N PHE A 5 18.66 -2.37 6.63
CA PHE A 5 17.53 -1.68 7.23
C PHE A 5 17.49 -1.98 8.72
N ARG A 6 16.97 -1.04 9.50
CA ARG A 6 16.76 -1.22 10.93
C ARG A 6 15.36 -0.79 11.32
N VAL A 7 14.72 -1.61 12.15
CA VAL A 7 13.42 -1.35 12.73
C VAL A 7 13.59 -1.22 14.23
N LYS A 8 13.19 -0.08 14.80
CA LYS A 8 13.21 0.14 16.24
C LYS A 8 11.80 0.43 16.73
N TYR A 9 11.39 -0.26 17.78
CA TYR A 9 10.20 0.02 18.56
C TYR A 9 10.60 0.86 19.77
N ASP A 10 9.79 1.84 20.14
CA ASP A 10 10.12 2.80 21.20
C ASP A 10 8.83 3.35 21.82
N ASP A 11 8.75 3.41 23.14
CA ASP A 11 7.62 3.97 23.91
C ASP A 11 7.91 5.40 24.41
N GLY A 12 9.09 5.96 24.11
CA GLY A 12 9.55 7.24 24.61
C GLY A 12 10.08 7.20 26.05
N GLU A 13 10.00 6.05 26.72
CA GLU A 13 10.55 5.84 28.05
C GLU A 13 12.01 5.37 27.98
N ARG A 14 12.74 5.51 29.08
CA ARG A 14 14.17 5.10 29.13
C ARG A 14 14.33 3.58 29.17
N ASP A 15 13.37 2.88 29.75
CA ASP A 15 13.42 1.44 30.00
C ASP A 15 12.29 0.72 29.25
N PHE A 16 12.46 0.56 27.93
CA PHE A 16 11.57 -0.22 27.08
C PHE A 16 11.53 -1.68 27.56
N ASP A 17 10.40 -2.11 28.13
CA ASP A 17 10.28 -3.40 28.82
C ASP A 17 9.86 -4.56 27.90
N GLY A 18 9.35 -4.26 26.71
CA GLY A 18 9.03 -5.25 25.72
C GLY A 18 8.02 -4.82 24.67
N LEU A 19 7.81 -5.70 23.70
CA LEU A 19 6.82 -5.58 22.64
C LEU A 19 5.86 -6.76 22.77
N ASP A 20 4.54 -6.52 22.68
CA ASP A 20 3.60 -7.62 22.66
C ASP A 20 3.92 -8.51 21.47
N MET A 21 4.05 -9.82 21.70
CA MET A 21 4.53 -10.74 20.67
C MET A 21 3.60 -10.77 19.46
N TYR A 22 2.28 -10.69 19.67
CA TYR A 22 1.30 -10.72 18.60
C TYR A 22 1.38 -9.45 17.75
N TYR A 23 1.30 -8.28 18.38
CA TYR A 23 1.36 -6.99 17.66
C TYR A 23 2.74 -6.75 17.02
N GLY A 24 3.81 -7.10 17.72
CA GLY A 24 5.18 -6.98 17.25
C GLY A 24 5.51 -7.88 16.07
N ALA A 25 5.10 -9.15 16.11
CA ALA A 25 5.32 -10.08 15.00
C ALA A 25 4.56 -9.66 13.75
N HIS A 26 3.30 -9.23 13.89
CA HIS A 26 2.52 -8.72 12.77
C HIS A 26 3.11 -7.44 12.18
N SER A 27 3.58 -6.52 13.03
CA SER A 27 4.27 -5.31 12.58
C SER A 27 5.54 -5.64 11.80
N LEU A 28 6.42 -6.49 12.35
CA LEU A 28 7.67 -6.85 11.69
C LEU A 28 7.43 -7.57 10.35
N ALA A 29 6.44 -8.45 10.30
CA ALA A 29 6.04 -9.12 9.06
C ALA A 29 5.54 -8.11 8.01
N ALA A 30 4.76 -7.12 8.43
CA ALA A 30 4.26 -6.07 7.54
C ALA A 30 5.39 -5.14 7.05
N ILE A 31 6.36 -4.79 7.91
CA ILE A 31 7.53 -4.01 7.51
C ILE A 31 8.39 -4.79 6.51
N SER A 32 8.55 -6.10 6.71
CA SER A 32 9.21 -6.97 5.73
C SER A 32 8.50 -6.94 4.38
N GLU A 33 7.17 -7.02 4.37
CA GLU A 33 6.36 -6.89 3.15
C GLU A 33 6.54 -5.51 2.48
N ILE A 34 6.45 -4.43 3.26
CA ILE A 34 6.67 -3.07 2.77
C ILE A 34 8.04 -2.96 2.10
N LEU A 35 9.11 -3.35 2.80
CA LEU A 35 10.47 -3.28 2.28
C LEU A 35 10.64 -4.09 1.00
N LEU A 36 10.02 -5.27 0.92
CA LEU A 36 10.08 -6.13 -0.26
C LEU A 36 9.40 -5.47 -1.46
N LEU A 37 8.18 -4.95 -1.29
CA LEU A 37 7.42 -4.28 -2.34
C LEU A 37 8.12 -3.01 -2.81
N THR A 38 8.53 -2.13 -1.88
CA THR A 38 9.14 -0.86 -2.23
C THR A 38 10.55 -1.05 -2.79
N THR A 39 11.32 -2.02 -2.30
CA THR A 39 12.66 -2.32 -2.87
C THR A 39 12.53 -2.87 -4.27
N HIS A 40 11.60 -3.81 -4.50
CA HIS A 40 11.38 -4.33 -5.84
C HIS A 40 10.93 -3.23 -6.81
N ALA A 41 9.92 -2.44 -6.43
CA ALA A 41 9.46 -1.30 -7.23
C ALA A 41 10.59 -0.30 -7.51
N SER A 42 11.45 -0.04 -6.52
CA SER A 42 12.60 0.84 -6.68
C SER A 42 13.63 0.31 -7.68
N ILE A 43 13.93 -0.99 -7.66
CA ILE A 43 14.97 -1.58 -8.51
C ILE A 43 14.44 -1.86 -9.91
N GLN A 44 13.30 -2.56 -10.01
CA GLN A 44 12.77 -3.06 -11.27
C GLN A 44 11.89 -2.00 -11.96
N GLY A 45 11.22 -1.12 -11.21
CA GLY A 45 10.34 -0.10 -11.78
C GLY A 45 8.95 -0.62 -12.11
N GLU A 46 8.65 -1.85 -11.67
CA GLU A 46 7.34 -2.49 -11.74
C GLU A 46 6.87 -2.85 -10.33
N VAL A 47 5.56 -2.99 -10.14
CA VAL A 47 4.97 -3.41 -8.88
C VAL A 47 4.67 -4.89 -8.92
N VAL A 48 5.15 -5.64 -7.93
CA VAL A 48 4.77 -7.05 -7.75
C VAL A 48 3.47 -7.16 -6.96
N VAL A 49 2.51 -7.85 -7.56
CA VAL A 49 1.20 -8.17 -6.96
C VAL A 49 1.32 -9.23 -5.85
N LYS A 50 2.50 -9.81 -5.60
CA LYS A 50 2.75 -10.74 -4.48
C LYS A 50 4.18 -10.58 -3.95
N ALA A 51 4.33 -10.42 -2.62
CA ALA A 51 5.62 -10.39 -1.93
C ALA A 51 6.62 -11.50 -2.39
N PRO A 52 6.25 -12.79 -2.45
CA PRO A 52 7.15 -13.86 -2.91
C PRO A 52 7.58 -13.77 -4.39
N ALA A 53 6.99 -12.87 -5.19
CA ALA A 53 7.34 -12.70 -6.59
C ALA A 53 8.52 -11.73 -6.80
N ALA A 54 9.06 -11.11 -5.74
CA ALA A 54 10.26 -10.29 -5.85
C ALA A 54 11.46 -11.14 -6.31
N LYS A 55 11.98 -10.84 -7.51
CA LYS A 55 13.11 -11.55 -8.12
C LYS A 55 14.42 -10.83 -7.85
N GLY A 56 15.48 -11.63 -7.69
CA GLY A 56 16.87 -11.16 -7.71
C GLY A 56 17.45 -10.62 -6.42
N PHE A 57 16.66 -10.53 -5.34
CA PHE A 57 17.15 -10.21 -4.00
C PHE A 57 16.34 -10.91 -2.92
N ARG A 58 16.86 -10.93 -1.69
CA ARG A 58 16.19 -11.39 -0.49
C ARG A 58 16.45 -10.47 0.70
N LEU A 59 15.47 -10.37 1.59
CA LEU A 59 15.59 -9.71 2.88
C LEU A 59 15.86 -10.78 3.95
N VAL A 60 16.87 -10.56 4.79
CA VAL A 60 17.27 -11.52 5.83
C VAL A 60 17.26 -10.82 7.18
N LEU A 61 16.45 -11.31 8.11
CA LEU A 61 16.51 -10.89 9.51
C LEU A 61 17.81 -11.39 10.13
N LYS A 62 18.64 -10.46 10.62
CA LYS A 62 19.93 -10.74 11.25
C LYS A 62 19.76 -10.89 12.76
N LYS A 63 20.83 -11.35 13.41
CA LYS A 63 20.89 -11.39 14.87
C LYS A 63 20.83 -9.96 15.41
N ASN A 64 20.03 -9.77 16.44
CA ASN A 64 19.98 -8.50 17.17
C ASN A 64 21.17 -8.42 18.15
N TYR A 65 21.49 -7.21 18.59
CA TYR A 65 22.43 -7.02 19.69
C TYR A 65 21.81 -7.52 21.00
N GLU A 66 22.66 -8.00 21.90
CA GLU A 66 22.22 -8.43 23.22
C GLU A 66 21.53 -7.27 23.96
N GLY A 67 20.34 -7.52 24.51
CA GLY A 67 19.53 -6.51 25.17
C GLY A 67 18.80 -5.53 24.24
N SER A 68 18.84 -5.71 22.91
CA SER A 68 18.15 -4.84 21.96
C SER A 68 16.97 -5.53 21.27
N LEU A 69 15.83 -4.84 21.23
CA LEU A 69 14.68 -5.20 20.41
C LEU A 69 14.71 -4.53 19.02
N GLU A 70 15.81 -3.85 18.67
CA GLU A 70 16.06 -3.34 17.33
C GLU A 70 16.26 -4.51 16.36
N GLN A 71 15.42 -4.58 15.32
CA GLN A 71 15.47 -5.64 14.31
C GLN A 71 16.34 -5.19 13.14
N ILE A 72 17.36 -5.99 12.84
CA ILE A 72 18.30 -5.70 11.74
C ILE A 72 17.90 -6.54 10.52
N ILE A 73 17.55 -5.89 9.42
CA ILE A 73 17.13 -6.55 8.17
C ILE A 73 18.18 -6.25 7.09
N GLN A 74 18.76 -7.29 6.51
CA GLN A 74 19.79 -7.14 5.48
C GLN A 74 19.25 -7.48 4.10
N LEU A 75 19.46 -6.56 3.16
CA LEU A 75 19.19 -6.76 1.73
C LEU A 75 20.38 -7.46 1.09
N TYR A 76 20.14 -8.67 0.58
CA TYR A 76 21.08 -9.45 -0.20
C TYR A 76 20.60 -9.55 -1.64
N VAL A 77 21.36 -8.99 -2.58
CA VAL A 77 21.10 -9.15 -4.01
C VAL A 77 21.77 -10.42 -4.49
N THR A 78 21.00 -11.32 -5.09
CA THR A 78 21.46 -12.65 -5.54
C THR A 78 21.62 -12.72 -7.05
N ASP A 79 20.98 -11.82 -7.79
CA ASP A 79 20.99 -11.80 -9.25
C ASP A 79 21.89 -10.67 -9.80
N PRO A 80 22.78 -10.94 -10.77
CA PRO A 80 23.67 -9.92 -11.34
C PRO A 80 22.95 -8.75 -12.01
N ALA A 81 21.85 -8.98 -12.73
CA ALA A 81 21.11 -7.90 -13.40
C ALA A 81 20.44 -6.96 -12.37
N THR A 82 19.87 -7.54 -11.32
CA THR A 82 19.32 -6.80 -10.18
C THR A 82 20.41 -6.01 -9.45
N LEU A 83 21.62 -6.56 -9.35
CA LEU A 83 22.76 -5.87 -8.74
C LEU A 83 23.21 -4.66 -9.58
N GLU A 84 23.21 -4.80 -10.91
CA GLU A 84 23.53 -3.70 -11.83
C GLU A 84 22.50 -2.57 -11.71
N LEU A 85 21.21 -2.89 -11.77
CA LEU A 85 20.13 -1.92 -11.58
C LEU A 85 20.21 -1.19 -10.24
N LEU A 86 20.45 -1.94 -9.16
CA LEU A 86 20.58 -1.36 -7.83
C LEU A 86 21.85 -0.51 -7.70
N THR A 87 22.95 -0.89 -8.35
CA THR A 87 24.20 -0.12 -8.38
C THR A 87 24.01 1.18 -9.17
N ASP A 88 23.29 1.14 -10.29
CA ASP A 88 22.93 2.33 -11.06
C ASP A 88 22.06 3.28 -10.22
N LEU A 89 20.98 2.78 -9.60
CA LEU A 89 20.12 3.59 -8.73
C LEU A 89 20.90 4.18 -7.53
N GLY A 90 21.78 3.37 -6.95
CA GLY A 90 22.58 3.68 -5.78
C GLY A 90 21.76 3.74 -4.48
N LYS A 91 22.48 3.71 -3.35
CA LYS A 91 21.88 3.76 -2.00
C LYS A 91 20.93 4.94 -1.79
N ASN A 92 21.34 6.13 -2.23
CA ASN A 92 20.53 7.35 -2.08
C ASN A 92 19.29 7.32 -2.96
N GLY A 93 19.37 6.72 -4.15
CA GLY A 93 18.21 6.55 -5.02
C GLY A 93 17.20 5.59 -4.41
N LEU A 94 17.65 4.46 -3.87
CA LEU A 94 16.79 3.52 -3.16
C LEU A 94 16.12 4.17 -1.95
N TYR A 95 16.88 4.89 -1.12
CA TYR A 95 16.35 5.62 0.03
C TYR A 95 15.25 6.60 -0.39
N ASP A 96 15.49 7.43 -1.40
CA ASP A 96 14.55 8.45 -1.86
C ASP A 96 13.24 7.83 -2.37
N VAL A 97 13.32 6.74 -3.15
CA VAL A 97 12.11 6.06 -3.66
C VAL A 97 11.31 5.46 -2.51
N ILE A 98 11.94 4.69 -1.62
CA ILE A 98 11.24 4.08 -0.47
C ILE A 98 10.61 5.17 0.40
N LYS A 99 11.38 6.20 0.77
CA LYS A 99 10.89 7.29 1.62
C LYS A 99 9.73 8.03 0.96
N PHE A 100 9.83 8.35 -0.32
CA PHE A 100 8.77 9.04 -1.05
C PHE A 100 7.47 8.22 -1.10
N VAL A 101 7.56 6.94 -1.44
CA VAL A 101 6.41 6.05 -1.52
C VAL A 101 5.70 5.95 -0.18
N LEU A 102 6.44 5.69 0.90
CA LEU A 102 5.84 5.57 2.24
C LEU A 102 5.31 6.90 2.76
N SER A 103 6.04 8.00 2.54
CA SER A 103 5.58 9.34 2.93
C SER A 103 4.28 9.71 2.21
N SER A 104 4.15 9.35 0.92
CA SER A 104 2.92 9.57 0.16
C SER A 104 1.73 8.79 0.71
N CYS A 105 1.93 7.56 1.19
CA CYS A 105 0.89 6.77 1.84
C CYS A 105 0.49 7.31 3.23
N LEU A 106 1.38 8.05 3.90
CA LEU A 106 1.14 8.63 5.23
C LEU A 106 0.84 10.14 5.19
N GLY A 107 0.68 10.74 4.01
CA GLY A 107 0.42 12.18 3.88
C GLY A 107 1.57 13.09 4.30
N ILE A 108 2.79 12.54 4.40
CA ILE A 108 3.98 13.28 4.80
C ILE A 108 4.61 13.90 3.55
N PRO A 109 4.84 15.23 3.50
CA PRO A 109 5.50 15.85 2.37
C PRO A 109 6.97 15.43 2.31
N PHE A 110 7.40 14.90 1.16
CA PHE A 110 8.80 14.57 0.92
C PHE A 110 9.22 14.95 -0.51
N VAL A 111 10.28 15.74 -0.62
CA VAL A 111 10.84 16.17 -1.90
C VAL A 111 12.02 15.27 -2.26
N LEU A 112 11.91 14.61 -3.41
CA LEU A 112 12.98 13.79 -3.96
C LEU A 112 14.22 14.64 -4.28
N ALA A 113 15.38 14.24 -3.76
CA ALA A 113 16.64 14.87 -4.07
C ALA A 113 17.32 14.21 -5.29
N ASN A 114 17.21 12.88 -5.40
CA ASN A 114 17.92 12.08 -6.38
C ASN A 114 17.22 12.08 -7.75
N ARG A 115 17.96 12.48 -8.80
CA ARG A 115 17.45 12.51 -10.19
C ARG A 115 17.06 11.13 -10.73
N LYS A 116 17.81 10.07 -10.40
CA LYS A 116 17.50 8.70 -10.82
C LYS A 116 16.23 8.19 -10.14
N ALA A 117 16.04 8.49 -8.84
CA ALA A 117 14.82 8.20 -8.12
C ALA A 117 13.58 8.87 -8.76
N LYS A 118 13.70 10.15 -9.14
CA LYS A 118 12.63 10.87 -9.86
C LYS A 118 12.22 10.17 -11.14
N LYS A 119 13.18 9.77 -11.97
CA LYS A 119 12.91 9.05 -13.23
C LYS A 119 12.21 7.71 -12.98
N LYS A 120 12.63 6.97 -11.95
CA LYS A 120 12.03 5.68 -11.58
C LYS A 120 10.59 5.83 -11.09
N LEU A 121 10.31 6.84 -10.29
CA LEU A 121 8.97 7.11 -9.79
C LEU A 121 8.00 7.53 -10.91
N GLN A 122 8.45 8.32 -11.90
CA GLN A 122 7.63 8.64 -13.06
C GLN A 122 7.16 7.40 -13.84
N GLN A 123 7.97 6.33 -13.87
CA GLN A 123 7.58 5.05 -14.46
C GLN A 123 6.53 4.35 -13.58
N LEU A 124 6.75 4.30 -12.27
CA LEU A 124 5.83 3.66 -11.31
C LEU A 124 4.45 4.32 -11.25
N THR A 125 4.37 5.67 -11.31
CA THR A 125 3.11 6.42 -11.22
C THR A 125 2.16 6.13 -12.37
N LYS A 126 2.67 5.74 -13.54
CA LYS A 126 1.85 5.42 -14.71
C LYS A 126 1.14 4.06 -14.58
N GLU A 127 1.58 3.22 -13.64
CA GLU A 127 1.27 1.80 -13.70
C GLU A 127 0.43 1.24 -12.56
N ASN A 128 0.31 1.84 -11.36
CA ASN A 128 -0.27 1.07 -10.23
C ASN A 128 -0.90 1.85 -9.05
N GLU A 129 -2.24 1.88 -8.97
CA GLU A 129 -3.02 2.19 -7.75
C GLU A 129 -3.00 1.03 -6.74
N ASP A 130 -2.87 -0.22 -7.24
CA ASP A 130 -2.81 -1.46 -6.45
C ASP A 130 -1.63 -1.50 -5.46
N LEU A 131 -0.50 -0.86 -5.80
CA LEU A 131 0.64 -0.73 -4.88
C LEU A 131 0.24 0.03 -3.62
N HIS A 132 -0.49 1.13 -3.80
CA HIS A 132 -0.82 2.02 -2.71
C HIS A 132 -1.86 1.38 -1.79
N GLU A 133 -2.92 0.76 -2.33
CA GLU A 133 -3.91 0.00 -1.55
C GLU A 133 -3.22 -1.11 -0.72
N ARG A 134 -2.27 -1.83 -1.33
CA ARG A 134 -1.51 -2.86 -0.62
C ARG A 134 -0.60 -2.28 0.46
N LEU A 135 0.11 -1.20 0.16
CA LEU A 135 0.98 -0.54 1.13
C LEU A 135 0.18 0.03 2.29
N GLU A 136 -1.01 0.60 2.08
CA GLU A 136 -1.89 1.04 3.17
C GLU A 136 -2.26 -0.13 4.09
N GLY A 137 -2.66 -1.27 3.52
CA GLY A 137 -2.99 -2.46 4.32
C GLY A 137 -1.79 -2.99 5.13
N ALA A 138 -0.58 -2.95 4.55
CA ALA A 138 0.64 -3.32 5.26
C ALA A 138 1.03 -2.27 6.31
N LEU A 139 0.87 -0.98 6.01
CA LEU A 139 1.15 0.12 6.94
C LEU A 139 0.23 0.05 8.15
N LEU A 140 -1.07 -0.23 7.99
CA LEU A 140 -1.98 -0.44 9.12
C LEU A 140 -1.50 -1.55 10.06
N LYS A 141 -0.98 -2.66 9.51
CA LYS A 141 -0.40 -3.76 10.31
C LYS A 141 0.92 -3.37 10.97
N ALA A 142 1.76 -2.57 10.29
CA ALA A 142 2.99 -2.02 10.85
C ALA A 142 2.71 -1.06 12.04
N HIS A 143 1.53 -0.46 12.08
CA HIS A 143 1.09 0.38 13.20
C HIS A 143 0.41 -0.38 14.34
N LEU A 144 0.34 -1.73 14.34
CA LEU A 144 -0.31 -2.46 15.44
C LEU A 144 0.28 -2.14 16.84
N PRO A 145 1.61 -2.05 17.02
CA PRO A 145 2.19 -1.60 18.29
C PRO A 145 1.79 -0.17 18.67
N VAL A 146 1.67 0.72 17.68
CA VAL A 146 1.18 2.09 17.88
C VAL A 146 -0.25 2.06 18.40
N LYS A 147 -1.13 1.32 17.71
CA LYS A 147 -2.55 1.26 17.98
C LYS A 147 -2.89 0.66 19.34
N HIS A 148 -2.18 -0.40 19.72
CA HIS A 148 -2.56 -1.23 20.87
C HIS A 148 -1.66 -1.05 22.09
N GLN A 149 -0.46 -0.49 21.92
CA GLN A 149 0.48 -0.29 23.02
C GLN A 149 0.90 1.18 23.18
N GLY A 150 0.49 2.08 22.27
CA GLY A 150 0.90 3.49 22.31
C GLY A 150 2.36 3.72 21.95
N TYR A 151 3.04 2.71 21.38
CA TYR A 151 4.44 2.78 21.01
C TYR A 151 4.61 3.51 19.67
N SER A 152 5.86 3.76 19.31
CA SER A 152 6.28 4.22 17.99
C SER A 152 7.16 3.18 17.32
N VAL A 153 7.20 3.22 16.00
CA VAL A 153 8.08 2.37 15.19
C VAL A 153 8.89 3.25 14.26
N SER A 154 10.19 3.01 14.14
CA SER A 154 11.04 3.73 13.19
C SER A 154 11.72 2.77 12.24
N LEU A 155 11.71 3.13 10.96
CA LEU A 155 12.41 2.42 9.90
C LEU A 155 13.56 3.29 9.38
N SER A 156 14.76 2.72 9.29
CA SER A 156 15.96 3.42 8.80
C SER A 156 16.77 2.58 7.81
N LEU A 157 17.53 3.24 6.93
CA LEU A 157 18.55 2.64 6.07
C LEU A 157 19.94 2.94 6.64
N GLY A 158 20.55 1.95 7.27
CA GLY A 158 21.78 2.10 8.04
C GLY A 158 21.52 2.92 9.29
N ARG A 159 21.92 4.19 9.27
CA ARG A 159 21.65 5.18 10.33
C ARG A 159 20.71 6.29 9.85
N THR A 160 20.29 6.27 8.60
CA THR A 160 19.49 7.33 7.99
C THR A 160 18.00 7.01 8.14
N PRO A 161 17.22 7.81 8.90
CA PRO A 161 15.79 7.56 9.09
C PRO A 161 15.02 7.64 7.77
N ILE A 162 14.28 6.58 7.44
CA ILE A 162 13.34 6.58 6.31
C ILE A 162 12.05 7.24 6.77
N ILE A 163 11.38 6.62 7.75
CA ILE A 163 10.05 7.03 8.21
C ILE A 163 9.80 6.55 9.65
N GLY A 164 8.94 7.27 10.37
CA GLY A 164 8.40 6.88 11.67
C GLY A 164 6.92 6.57 11.56
N PHE A 165 6.45 5.65 12.40
CA PHE A 165 5.06 5.26 12.57
C PHE A 165 4.66 5.62 14.00
N ASP A 166 3.69 6.49 14.13
CA ASP A 166 3.19 7.03 15.40
C ASP A 166 1.66 7.23 15.33
N ALA A 167 1.10 7.82 16.38
CA ALA A 167 -0.34 8.05 16.48
C ALA A 167 -0.87 8.97 15.35
N ASP A 168 -0.08 9.95 14.90
CA ASP A 168 -0.49 10.88 13.84
C ASP A 168 -0.54 10.16 12.49
N THR A 169 0.48 9.36 12.18
CA THR A 169 0.50 8.57 10.94
C THR A 169 -0.53 7.44 10.93
N LEU A 170 -0.84 6.85 12.10
CA LEU A 170 -1.94 5.90 12.25
C LEU A 170 -3.29 6.59 12.00
N ASN A 171 -3.53 7.72 12.66
CA ASN A 171 -4.77 8.48 12.52
C ASN A 171 -4.98 8.89 11.05
N TYR A 172 -3.92 9.30 10.36
CA TYR A 172 -3.98 9.60 8.93
C TYR A 172 -4.44 8.41 8.08
N LEU A 173 -3.93 7.19 8.34
CA LEU A 173 -4.32 5.98 7.62
C LEU A 173 -5.77 5.56 7.88
N GLU A 174 -6.23 5.73 9.11
CA GLU A 174 -7.57 5.35 9.56
C GLU A 174 -8.63 6.41 9.23
N THR A 175 -8.22 7.67 8.98
CA THR A 175 -9.15 8.74 8.61
C THR A 175 -9.71 8.49 7.21
N GLU A 176 -11.03 8.30 7.16
CA GLU A 176 -11.82 8.24 5.94
C GLU A 176 -12.71 9.47 5.87
N VAL A 177 -12.67 10.18 4.74
CA VAL A 177 -13.52 11.33 4.46
C VAL A 177 -14.59 10.87 3.47
N VAL A 178 -15.81 10.74 3.95
CA VAL A 178 -16.98 10.47 3.12
C VAL A 178 -17.46 11.81 2.57
N GLU A 179 -17.47 11.97 1.25
CA GLU A 179 -18.06 13.17 0.64
C GLU A 179 -19.55 13.24 0.99
N PRO A 180 -20.10 14.42 1.34
CA PRO A 180 -21.49 14.51 1.78
C PRO A 180 -22.48 14.23 0.63
N ASP A 181 -22.09 14.52 -0.61
CA ASP A 181 -22.96 14.43 -1.77
C ASP A 181 -22.78 13.10 -2.49
N SER A 182 -23.90 12.52 -2.93
CA SER A 182 -23.90 11.41 -3.87
C SER A 182 -23.72 11.92 -5.30
N GLU A 183 -22.96 11.20 -6.10
CA GLU A 183 -22.78 11.46 -7.53
C GLU A 183 -23.23 10.27 -8.37
N VAL A 184 -23.62 10.57 -9.62
CA VAL A 184 -23.97 9.55 -10.61
C VAL A 184 -22.75 9.30 -11.49
N VAL A 185 -22.26 8.07 -11.52
CA VAL A 185 -21.06 7.68 -12.26
C VAL A 185 -21.39 6.54 -13.22
N SER A 186 -20.87 6.66 -14.45
CA SER A 186 -20.95 5.63 -15.48
C SER A 186 -19.79 4.66 -15.32
N VAL A 187 -20.10 3.39 -15.04
CA VAL A 187 -19.11 2.39 -14.62
C VAL A 187 -19.41 1.00 -15.17
N ALA A 188 -18.39 0.16 -15.29
CA ALA A 188 -18.54 -1.29 -15.46
C ALA A 188 -17.94 -2.03 -14.26
N VAL A 189 -18.40 -3.26 -14.01
CA VAL A 189 -18.01 -4.10 -12.88
C VAL A 189 -16.83 -4.99 -13.30
N SER A 190 -15.66 -4.80 -12.69
CA SER A 190 -14.45 -5.59 -12.99
C SER A 190 -14.21 -6.72 -11.99
N ARG A 191 -14.84 -6.66 -10.81
CA ARG A 191 -14.88 -7.73 -9.80
C ARG A 191 -16.16 -7.62 -9.00
N PHE A 192 -16.77 -8.76 -8.67
CA PHE A 192 -17.97 -8.78 -7.85
C PHE A 192 -18.03 -10.01 -6.95
N ASN A 193 -18.42 -9.80 -5.70
CA ASN A 193 -18.77 -10.85 -4.75
C ASN A 193 -20.26 -10.73 -4.40
N ALA A 194 -21.08 -11.58 -5.02
CA ALA A 194 -22.53 -11.55 -4.83
C ALA A 194 -23.00 -11.83 -3.40
N ARG A 195 -22.17 -12.49 -2.57
CA ARG A 195 -22.50 -12.79 -1.16
C ARG A 195 -22.40 -11.55 -0.28
N THR A 196 -21.38 -10.72 -0.50
CA THR A 196 -21.12 -9.51 0.31
C THR A 196 -21.57 -8.23 -0.37
N GLY A 197 -21.95 -8.29 -1.66
CA GLY A 197 -22.30 -7.11 -2.45
C GLY A 197 -21.11 -6.17 -2.69
N THR A 198 -19.88 -6.65 -2.53
CA THR A 198 -18.66 -5.84 -2.68
C THR A 198 -17.95 -6.17 -3.99
N GLY A 199 -17.09 -5.27 -4.46
CA GLY A 199 -16.38 -5.52 -5.71
C GLY A 199 -15.49 -4.36 -6.13
N ARG A 200 -15.28 -4.25 -7.45
CA ARG A 200 -14.58 -3.11 -8.05
C ARG A 200 -15.28 -2.63 -9.32
N LEU A 201 -15.18 -1.33 -9.56
CA LEU A 201 -15.73 -0.61 -10.70
C LEU A 201 -14.60 -0.03 -11.56
N ILE A 202 -14.84 0.11 -12.86
CA ILE A 202 -13.97 0.76 -13.85
C ILE A 202 -14.79 1.75 -14.66
N THR A 203 -14.20 2.85 -15.12
CA THR A 203 -14.87 3.86 -15.97
C THR A 203 -14.54 3.71 -17.45
N ALA A 204 -13.55 2.86 -17.78
CA ALA A 204 -13.24 2.38 -19.13
C ALA A 204 -12.53 1.02 -19.04
N ILE A 205 -12.43 0.27 -20.14
CA ILE A 205 -11.81 -1.07 -20.14
C ILE A 205 -10.34 -1.06 -19.66
N ASP A 206 -9.61 0.01 -20.00
CA ASP A 206 -8.21 0.22 -19.61
C ASP A 206 -8.07 1.18 -18.41
N SER A 207 -9.18 1.54 -17.75
CA SER A 207 -9.11 2.45 -16.60
C SER A 207 -8.66 1.73 -15.34
N ILE A 208 -8.23 2.53 -14.38
CA ILE A 208 -7.99 2.04 -13.03
C ILE A 208 -9.31 1.53 -12.43
N SER A 209 -9.19 0.48 -11.64
CA SER A 209 -10.33 -0.15 -10.98
C SER A 209 -10.39 0.27 -9.52
N HIS A 210 -11.53 0.85 -9.11
CA HIS A 210 -11.74 1.30 -7.73
C HIS A 210 -12.65 0.34 -6.98
N SER A 211 -12.31 0.04 -5.73
CA SER A 211 -13.14 -0.78 -4.85
C SER A 211 -14.47 -0.11 -4.56
N PHE A 212 -15.52 -0.91 -4.34
CA PHE A 212 -16.78 -0.41 -3.81
C PHE A 212 -17.35 -1.32 -2.72
N ASN A 213 -18.04 -0.70 -1.77
CA ASN A 213 -18.87 -1.36 -0.78
C ASN A 213 -20.31 -0.86 -0.90
N PRO A 214 -21.32 -1.71 -0.66
CA PRO A 214 -22.71 -1.28 -0.76
C PRO A 214 -23.11 -0.52 0.52
N PHE A 215 -23.87 0.57 0.39
CA PHE A 215 -24.35 1.39 1.51
C PHE A 215 -25.40 0.66 2.35
N GLY A 216 -26.22 -0.16 1.69
CA GLY A 216 -27.13 -1.13 2.30
C GLY A 216 -27.10 -2.45 1.54
N ASP A 217 -28.11 -3.28 1.73
CA ASP A 217 -28.19 -4.54 0.98
C ASP A 217 -28.52 -4.29 -0.50
N LEU A 218 -27.78 -4.95 -1.39
CA LEU A 218 -28.12 -4.99 -2.81
C LEU A 218 -29.24 -6.00 -3.04
N ASP A 219 -30.32 -5.56 -3.70
CA ASP A 219 -31.36 -6.47 -4.18
C ASP A 219 -30.84 -7.44 -5.27
N ASP A 220 -31.65 -8.45 -5.56
CA ASP A 220 -31.30 -9.52 -6.51
C ASP A 220 -31.17 -9.00 -7.95
N TYR A 221 -31.88 -7.93 -8.30
CA TYR A 221 -31.79 -7.32 -9.62
C TYR A 221 -30.43 -6.64 -9.79
N GLN A 222 -30.03 -5.79 -8.84
CA GLN A 222 -28.72 -5.14 -8.81
C GLN A 222 -27.58 -6.17 -8.85
N LYS A 223 -27.68 -7.24 -8.06
CA LYS A 223 -26.68 -8.34 -8.08
C LYS A 223 -26.59 -9.01 -9.45
N THR A 224 -27.73 -9.27 -10.09
CA THR A 224 -27.80 -9.90 -11.41
C THR A 224 -27.15 -9.03 -12.47
N ILE A 225 -27.53 -7.75 -12.57
CA ILE A 225 -26.97 -6.86 -13.59
C ILE A 225 -25.46 -6.65 -13.41
N MET A 226 -24.98 -6.64 -12.17
CA MET A 226 -23.54 -6.54 -11.89
C MET A 226 -22.78 -7.81 -12.29
N ALA A 227 -23.35 -8.99 -12.05
CA ALA A 227 -22.76 -10.25 -12.46
C ALA A 227 -22.73 -10.40 -14.00
N ASP A 228 -23.79 -10.01 -14.69
CA ASP A 228 -23.87 -10.01 -16.15
C ASP A 228 -22.87 -9.01 -16.75
N ASN A 229 -22.78 -7.82 -16.16
CA ASN A 229 -21.84 -6.79 -16.56
C ASN A 229 -20.38 -7.23 -16.39
N LEU A 230 -20.05 -7.90 -15.27
CA LEU A 230 -18.75 -8.55 -15.08
C LEU A 230 -18.43 -9.56 -16.19
N GLY A 231 -19.44 -10.31 -16.63
CA GLY A 231 -19.30 -11.23 -17.76
C GLY A 231 -18.91 -10.51 -19.07
N LYS A 232 -19.44 -9.31 -19.32
CA LYS A 232 -19.10 -8.47 -20.49
C LYS A 232 -17.66 -7.95 -20.39
N VAL A 233 -17.28 -7.41 -19.23
CA VAL A 233 -15.91 -6.93 -18.98
C VAL A 233 -14.89 -8.06 -19.17
N ALA A 234 -15.20 -9.29 -18.73
CA ALA A 234 -14.34 -10.46 -18.93
C ALA A 234 -14.11 -10.83 -20.41
N ARG A 235 -15.00 -10.39 -21.32
CA ARG A 235 -14.87 -10.54 -22.78
C ARG A 235 -14.22 -9.33 -23.46
N GLY A 236 -13.80 -8.32 -22.69
CA GLY A 236 -13.27 -7.07 -23.23
C GLY A 236 -14.34 -6.07 -23.68
N GLU A 237 -15.60 -6.29 -23.31
CA GLU A 237 -16.73 -5.42 -23.65
C GLU A 237 -17.00 -4.45 -22.50
N PHE A 238 -16.86 -3.15 -22.76
CA PHE A 238 -17.25 -2.11 -21.81
C PHE A 238 -18.69 -1.67 -22.10
N GLU A 239 -19.63 -2.11 -21.27
CA GLU A 239 -21.01 -1.64 -21.28
C GLU A 239 -21.29 -0.94 -19.95
N PRO A 240 -21.55 0.38 -19.94
CA PRO A 240 -21.70 1.12 -18.70
C PRO A 240 -23.04 0.85 -18.02
N LEU A 241 -22.98 0.67 -16.70
CA LEU A 241 -24.08 0.79 -15.76
C LEU A 241 -24.07 2.19 -15.13
N THR A 242 -25.24 2.64 -14.69
CA THR A 242 -25.40 3.89 -13.95
C THR A 242 -25.35 3.59 -12.46
N ALA A 243 -24.30 4.04 -11.78
CA ALA A 243 -24.12 3.86 -10.34
C ALA A 243 -24.34 5.18 -9.59
N ILE A 244 -25.12 5.15 -8.51
CA ILE A 244 -25.20 6.24 -7.54
C ILE A 244 -24.25 5.91 -6.41
N VAL A 245 -23.24 6.75 -6.22
CA VAL A 245 -22.15 6.50 -5.27
C VAL A 245 -21.86 7.73 -4.44
N THR A 246 -21.30 7.51 -3.26
CA THR A 246 -20.57 8.53 -2.52
C THR A 246 -19.09 8.17 -2.54
N LYS A 247 -18.21 9.16 -2.73
CA LYS A 247 -16.77 8.95 -2.65
C LYS A 247 -16.32 8.83 -1.20
N VAL A 248 -15.53 7.79 -0.91
CA VAL A 248 -14.80 7.66 0.34
C VAL A 248 -13.34 7.90 0.05
N ASN A 249 -12.83 9.04 0.48
CA ASN A 249 -11.46 9.48 0.25
C ASN A 249 -10.60 9.22 1.48
N SER A 250 -9.29 9.06 1.28
CA SER A 250 -8.30 9.19 2.36
C SER A 250 -8.12 10.66 2.74
N ALA A 251 -7.43 10.91 3.85
CA ALA A 251 -7.15 12.26 4.34
C ALA A 251 -6.42 13.19 3.33
N ASN A 252 -5.70 12.66 2.33
CA ASN A 252 -5.13 13.44 1.21
C ASN A 252 -6.07 13.68 0.02
N GLY A 253 -7.35 13.32 0.11
CA GLY A 253 -8.31 13.48 -0.98
C GLY A 253 -8.20 12.44 -2.10
N ARG A 254 -7.39 11.37 -1.94
CA ARG A 254 -7.37 10.24 -2.87
C ARG A 254 -8.58 9.35 -2.65
N LEU A 255 -9.26 8.95 -3.73
CA LEU A 255 -10.37 8.00 -3.67
C LEU A 255 -9.89 6.64 -3.16
N LYS A 256 -10.37 6.20 -1.99
CA LYS A 256 -10.11 4.84 -1.47
C LYS A 256 -11.11 3.85 -2.02
N ARG A 257 -12.40 4.22 -2.02
CA ARG A 257 -13.49 3.39 -2.52
C ARG A 257 -14.74 4.22 -2.81
N TYR A 258 -15.64 3.63 -3.59
CA TYR A 258 -17.01 4.08 -3.68
C TYR A 258 -17.88 3.43 -2.60
N GLN A 259 -18.80 4.20 -2.03
CA GLN A 259 -19.93 3.71 -1.27
C GLN A 259 -21.12 3.65 -2.25
N LEU A 260 -21.52 2.44 -2.67
CA LEU A 260 -22.55 2.21 -3.68
C LEU A 260 -23.94 2.26 -3.06
N HIS A 261 -24.76 3.23 -3.47
CA HIS A 261 -26.15 3.36 -3.03
C HIS A 261 -27.09 2.53 -3.91
N SER A 262 -26.91 2.63 -5.23
CA SER A 262 -27.68 1.85 -6.20
C SER A 262 -26.94 1.72 -7.52
N ILE A 263 -27.33 0.72 -8.31
CA ILE A 263 -26.81 0.54 -9.66
C ILE A 263 -27.92 0.04 -10.59
N THR A 264 -27.96 0.56 -11.80
CA THR A 264 -29.01 0.25 -12.78
C THR A 264 -28.40 0.11 -14.18
N ASN A 265 -29.05 -0.66 -15.05
CA ASN A 265 -28.82 -0.52 -16.48
C ASN A 265 -29.58 0.71 -17.00
N VAL A 266 -29.10 1.29 -18.10
CA VAL A 266 -29.83 2.36 -18.80
C VAL A 266 -31.16 1.84 -19.33
#